data_AF-A0A126REP8-F1
#
_entry.id   AF-A0A126REP8-F1
#
_cell.length_a   1.000
_cell.length_b   1.000
_cell.length_c   1.000
_cell.angle_alpha   90.00
_cell.angle_beta   90.00
_cell.angle_gamma   90.00
#
_symmetry.space_group_name_H-M   'P 1'
#
loop_
_entity.id
_entity.type
_entity.pdbx_description
1 polymer ?
#
loop_
_entity_poly.entity_id
_entity_poly.type
_entity_poly.pdbx_seq_one_letter_code
_entity_poly.pdbx_strand_id
1 'polypeptide(L)'
;MNRERRKQIAAARALIDQGKALFDEAREMLETVKDDEQSARDNLPPSLADGEGAEKMDAAISELENAISALEDFDADEIGNTLDTASE
;
A
#
# COMPACT_ATOMS: atom_id res chain seq x y z
N MET A 1 -29.95 22.62 -1.07
CA MET A 1 -28.48 22.64 -0.85
C MET A 1 -27.98 21.39 -0.11
N ASN A 2 -28.62 20.97 0.99
CA ASN A 2 -28.22 19.78 1.76
C ASN A 2 -28.28 18.46 0.92
N ARG A 3 -29.27 18.28 0.04
CA ARG A 3 -29.39 17.07 -0.80
C ARG A 3 -28.23 16.87 -1.78
N GLU A 4 -27.78 17.93 -2.45
CA GLU A 4 -26.66 17.84 -3.41
C GLU A 4 -25.34 17.61 -2.68
N ARG A 5 -25.10 18.32 -1.57
CA ARG A 5 -23.95 18.09 -0.67
C ARG A 5 -23.86 16.62 -0.26
N ARG A 6 -24.95 16.06 0.27
CA ARG A 6 -25.00 14.64 0.70
C ARG A 6 -24.73 13.67 -0.44
N LYS A 7 -25.25 13.96 -1.65
CA LYS A 7 -24.97 13.14 -2.83
C LYS A 7 -23.49 13.16 -3.20
N GLN A 8 -22.84 14.32 -3.15
CA GLN A 8 -21.42 14.46 -3.43
C GLN A 8 -20.55 13.76 -2.38
N ILE A 9 -20.91 13.88 -1.10
CA ILE A 9 -20.21 13.17 0.00
C ILE A 9 -20.31 11.65 -0.19
N ALA A 10 -21.51 11.12 -0.50
CA ALA A 10 -21.69 9.69 -0.76
C ALA A 10 -20.88 9.21 -1.98
N ALA A 11 -20.80 10.03 -3.04
CA ALA A 11 -19.97 9.71 -4.20
C ALA A 11 -18.46 9.71 -3.86
N ALA A 12 -18.00 10.66 -3.05
CA ALA A 12 -16.62 10.70 -2.58
C ALA A 12 -16.30 9.47 -1.70
N ARG A 13 -17.22 9.08 -0.80
CA ARG A 13 -17.08 7.87 0.02
C ARG A 13 -16.91 6.62 -0.83
N ALA A 14 -17.77 6.45 -1.84
CA ALA A 14 -17.67 5.31 -2.75
C ALA A 14 -16.34 5.27 -3.52
N LEU A 15 -15.74 6.42 -3.83
CA LEU A 15 -14.41 6.48 -4.47
C LEU A 15 -13.29 6.14 -3.48
N ILE A 16 -13.41 6.55 -2.22
CA ILE A 16 -12.45 6.20 -1.17
C ILE A 16 -12.47 4.69 -0.89
N ASP A 17 -13.67 4.09 -0.80
CA ASP A 17 -13.80 2.64 -0.60
C ASP A 17 -13.20 1.85 -1.78
N GLN A 18 -13.38 2.35 -3.02
CA GLN A 18 -12.71 1.79 -4.20
C GLN A 18 -11.18 1.95 -4.13
N GLY A 19 -10.71 3.13 -3.70
CA GLY A 19 -9.29 3.40 -3.50
C GLY A 19 -8.66 2.46 -2.48
N LYS A 20 -9.35 2.18 -1.37
CA LYS A 20 -8.93 1.22 -0.35
C LYS A 20 -8.70 -0.16 -0.97
N ALA A 21 -9.68 -0.68 -1.71
CA ALA A 21 -9.57 -1.98 -2.35
C ALA A 21 -8.38 -2.05 -3.34
N LEU A 22 -8.13 -0.98 -4.10
CA LEU A 22 -6.99 -0.90 -5.02
C LEU A 22 -5.64 -0.81 -4.28
N PHE A 23 -5.60 -0.13 -3.14
CA PHE A 23 -4.40 -0.04 -2.31
C PHE A 23 -4.11 -1.37 -1.62
N ASP A 24 -5.13 -2.07 -1.14
CA ASP A 24 -4.99 -3.42 -0.59
C ASP A 24 -4.43 -4.39 -1.65
N GLU A 25 -4.96 -4.36 -2.88
CA GLU A 25 -4.46 -5.17 -4.00
C GLU A 25 -3.00 -4.81 -4.35
N ALA A 26 -2.67 -3.51 -4.40
CA ALA A 26 -1.29 -3.07 -4.63
C ALA A 26 -0.35 -3.53 -3.52
N ARG A 27 -0.79 -3.45 -2.26
CA ARG A 27 -0.03 -3.89 -1.08
C ARG A 27 0.28 -5.38 -1.16
N GLU A 28 -0.71 -6.22 -1.45
CA GLU A 28 -0.53 -7.67 -1.60
C GLU A 28 0.44 -8.04 -2.74
N MET A 29 0.37 -7.33 -3.88
CA MET A 29 1.32 -7.52 -4.97
C MET A 29 2.75 -7.15 -4.56
N LEU A 30 2.93 -6.03 -3.86
CA LEU A 30 4.25 -5.60 -3.38
C LEU A 30 4.81 -6.54 -2.31
N GLU A 31 3.96 -7.03 -1.40
CA GLU A 31 4.34 -8.05 -0.41
C GLU A 31 4.86 -9.31 -1.10
N THR A 32 4.15 -9.79 -2.13
CA THR A 32 4.57 -10.96 -2.91
C THR A 32 5.94 -10.75 -3.55
N VAL A 33 6.15 -9.62 -4.22
CA VAL A 33 7.43 -9.30 -4.88
C VAL A 33 8.57 -9.17 -3.86
N LYS A 34 8.30 -8.54 -2.72
CA LYS A 34 9.28 -8.40 -1.63
C LYS A 34 9.68 -9.77 -1.06
N ASP A 35 8.71 -10.64 -0.82
CA ASP A 35 8.97 -11.98 -0.27
C ASP A 35 9.75 -12.86 -1.26
N ASP A 36 9.47 -12.73 -2.55
CA ASP A 36 10.26 -13.36 -3.62
C ASP A 36 11.71 -12.85 -3.64
N GLU A 37 11.91 -11.53 -3.54
CA GLU A 37 13.23 -10.90 -3.51
C GLU A 37 14.02 -11.31 -2.25
N GLN A 38 13.38 -11.31 -1.08
CA GLN A 38 13.95 -11.79 0.17
C GLN A 38 14.35 -13.26 0.06
N SER A 39 13.49 -14.11 -0.52
CA SER A 39 13.80 -15.51 -0.75
C SER A 39 15.00 -15.68 -1.68
N ALA A 40 15.11 -14.86 -2.73
CA ALA A 40 16.25 -14.89 -3.63
C ALA A 40 17.55 -14.44 -2.93
N ARG A 41 17.47 -13.40 -2.08
CA ARG A 41 18.57 -12.88 -1.26
C ARG A 41 19.08 -13.92 -0.27
N ASP A 42 18.17 -14.59 0.44
CA ASP A 42 18.47 -15.61 1.45
C ASP A 42 19.12 -16.86 0.84
N ASN A 43 18.81 -17.16 -0.42
CA ASN A 43 19.34 -18.31 -1.14
C ASN A 43 20.65 -18.01 -1.89
N LEU A 44 21.21 -16.81 -1.77
CA LEU A 44 22.49 -16.50 -2.42
C LEU A 44 23.62 -17.41 -1.89
N PRO A 45 24.48 -17.94 -2.77
CA PRO A 45 25.65 -18.68 -2.33
C PRO A 45 26.61 -17.75 -1.56
N PRO A 46 27.40 -18.26 -0.60
CA PRO A 46 28.31 -17.44 0.21
C PRO A 46 29.29 -16.59 -0.62
N SER A 47 29.68 -17.06 -1.81
CA SER A 47 30.55 -16.32 -2.72
C SER A 47 29.94 -15.05 -3.32
N LEU A 48 28.61 -14.91 -3.26
CA LEU A 48 27.86 -13.77 -3.82
C LEU A 48 27.16 -12.94 -2.73
N ALA A 49 27.17 -13.40 -1.48
CA ALA A 49 26.40 -12.81 -0.38
C ALA A 49 26.83 -11.39 0.01
N ASP A 50 28.08 -11.02 -0.29
CA ASP A 50 28.68 -9.70 0.00
C ASP A 50 28.98 -8.88 -1.28
N GLY A 51 28.40 -9.28 -2.42
CA GLY A 51 28.62 -8.61 -3.70
C GLY A 51 27.64 -7.46 -3.96
N GLU A 52 27.96 -6.63 -4.96
CA GLU A 52 27.06 -5.55 -5.43
C GLU A 52 25.66 -6.06 -5.80
N GLY A 53 25.55 -7.31 -6.27
CA GLY A 53 24.27 -7.96 -6.51
C GLY A 53 23.44 -8.08 -5.24
N ALA A 54 24.03 -8.58 -4.16
CA ALA A 54 23.38 -8.72 -2.85
C ALA A 54 22.95 -7.36 -2.26
N GLU A 55 23.81 -6.34 -2.36
CA GLU A 55 23.49 -4.98 -1.91
C GLU A 55 22.28 -4.39 -2.66
N LYS A 56 22.13 -4.68 -3.95
CA LYS A 56 20.96 -4.25 -4.74
C LYS A 56 19.69 -4.94 -4.32
N MET A 57 19.75 -6.23 -3.99
CA MET A 57 18.59 -6.97 -3.47
C MET A 57 18.16 -6.40 -2.12
N ASP A 58 19.11 -6.15 -1.21
CA ASP A 58 18.84 -5.52 0.10
C ASP A 58 18.19 -4.13 -0.06
N ALA A 59 18.69 -3.32 -1.00
CA ALA A 59 18.09 -2.02 -1.32
C ALA A 59 16.68 -2.16 -1.90
N ALA A 60 16.46 -3.10 -2.82
CA ALA A 60 15.15 -3.34 -3.41
C ALA A 60 14.11 -3.76 -2.36
N ILE A 61 14.48 -4.69 -1.46
CA ILE A 61 13.64 -5.12 -0.33
C ILE A 61 13.27 -3.92 0.54
N SER A 62 14.26 -3.10 0.92
CA SER A 62 14.02 -1.92 1.75
C SER A 62 13.07 -0.90 1.09
N GLU A 63 13.23 -0.64 -0.22
CA GLU A 63 12.33 0.28 -0.94
C GLU A 63 10.92 -0.30 -1.09
N LEU A 64 10.78 -1.63 -1.25
CA LEU A 64 9.47 -2.29 -1.27
C LEU A 64 8.77 -2.19 0.10
N GLU A 65 9.49 -2.36 1.21
CA GLU A 65 8.96 -2.16 2.57
C GLU A 65 8.51 -0.72 2.80
N ASN A 66 9.29 0.26 2.34
CA ASN A 66 8.91 1.68 2.40
C ASN A 66 7.63 1.95 1.59
N ALA A 67 7.51 1.37 0.39
CA ALA A 67 6.34 1.53 -0.46
C ALA A 67 5.08 0.90 0.17
N ILE A 68 5.20 -0.32 0.73
CA ILE A 68 4.12 -0.99 1.46
C ILE A 68 3.67 -0.13 2.64
N SER A 69 4.61 0.37 3.44
CA SER A 69 4.30 1.22 4.61
C SER A 69 3.54 2.48 4.21
N ALA A 70 3.94 3.13 3.10
CA ALA A 70 3.26 4.31 2.59
C ALA A 70 1.82 4.03 2.10
N LEU A 71 1.53 2.81 1.65
CA LEU A 71 0.16 2.39 1.31
C LEU A 71 -0.69 2.17 2.57
N GLU A 72 -0.10 1.64 3.64
CA GLU A 72 -0.78 1.40 4.92
C GLU A 72 -1.16 2.69 5.67
N ASP A 73 -0.50 3.81 5.37
CA ASP A 73 -0.85 5.13 5.91
C ASP A 73 -2.21 5.66 5.40
N PHE A 74 -2.79 5.04 4.36
CA PHE A 74 -4.10 5.45 3.83
C PHE A 74 -5.26 4.86 4.66
N ASP A 75 -5.76 5.63 5.62
CA ASP A 75 -6.91 5.23 6.44
C ASP A 75 -8.25 5.63 5.79
N ALA A 76 -8.75 4.79 4.90
CA ALA A 76 -10.07 4.95 4.29
C ALA A 76 -11.22 4.91 5.31
N ASP A 77 -11.07 4.21 6.43
CA ASP A 77 -12.12 4.06 7.43
C ASP A 77 -12.27 5.35 8.24
N GLU A 78 -11.16 5.97 8.64
CA GLU A 78 -11.14 7.29 9.29
C GLU A 78 -11.76 8.37 8.39
N ILE A 79 -11.33 8.42 7.12
CA ILE A 79 -11.89 9.37 6.15
C ILE A 79 -13.40 9.13 6.00
N GLY A 80 -13.80 7.85 5.90
CA GLY A 80 -15.20 7.45 5.81
C GLY A 80 -16.05 7.95 6.98
N ASN A 81 -15.59 7.74 8.21
CA ASN A 81 -16.30 8.18 9.42
C ASN A 81 -16.46 9.72 9.46
N THR A 82 -15.44 10.44 9.01
CA THR A 82 -15.47 11.91 8.91
C THR A 82 -16.51 12.37 7.90
N LEU A 83 -16.59 11.68 6.74
CA LEU A 83 -17.58 11.97 5.71
C LEU A 83 -19.00 11.65 6.15
N ASP A 84 -19.21 10.56 6.88
CA ASP A 84 -20.52 10.18 7.41
C ASP A 84 -21.04 11.28 8.35
N THR A 85 -20.20 11.76 9.26
CA THR A 85 -20.51 12.90 10.15
C THR A 85 -20.83 14.18 9.35
N ALA A 86 -20.08 14.47 8.30
CA ALA A 86 -20.33 15.65 7.45
C ALA A 86 -21.62 15.53 6.61
N SER A 87 -22.12 14.32 6.43
CA SER A 87 -23.32 14.03 5.64
C SER A 87 -24.62 14.21 6.44
N GLU A 88 -24.57 14.16 7.77
CA GLU A 88 -25.70 14.46 8.68
C GLU A 88 -26.23 15.90 8.50
#